data_AF-A0A7C3GAR4-F1
#
_entry.id   AF-A0A7C3GAR4-F1
#
_cell.length_a   1.000
_cell.length_b   1.000
_cell.length_c   1.000
_cell.angle_alpha   90.00
_cell.angle_beta   90.00
_cell.angle_gamma   90.00
#
_symmetry.space_group_name_H-M   'P 1'
#
loop_
_entity.id
_entity.type
_entity.pdbx_description
1 polymer ?
#
loop_
_entity_poly.entity_id
_entity_poly.type
_entity_poly.pdbx_seq_one_letter_code
_entity_poly.pdbx_strand_id
1 'polypeptide(L)' 'KGGAVEFRAEKAGIVHAGVGKASFSKSALAENVNAFLGAIMKAKPTGAKGTYVQSVTLSSTMGPGVKIDVSEATSS' A
#
# COMPACT_ATOMS: atom_id res chain seq x y z
N LYS A 1 -19.45 -5.42 -0.86
CA LYS A 1 -19.34 -5.16 -2.32
C LYS A 1 -17.86 -5.07 -2.65
N GLY A 2 -17.29 -6.10 -3.26
CA GLY A 2 -15.87 -6.18 -3.56
C GLY A 2 -15.48 -5.15 -4.60
N GLY A 3 -14.78 -4.10 -4.17
CA GLY A 3 -14.15 -3.15 -5.08
C GLY A 3 -12.76 -3.66 -5.42
N ALA A 4 -12.48 -3.85 -6.70
CA ALA A 4 -11.11 -4.01 -7.16
C ALA A 4 -10.44 -2.63 -7.15
N VAL A 5 -9.26 -2.52 -6.55
CA VAL A 5 -8.45 -1.30 -6.59
C VAL A 5 -7.35 -1.54 -7.60
N GLU A 6 -7.47 -0.91 -8.76
CA GLU A 6 -6.41 -0.90 -9.76
C GLU A 6 -5.30 0.05 -9.31
N PHE A 7 -4.06 -0.42 -9.39
CA PHE A 7 -2.88 0.37 -9.08
C PHE A 7 -1.90 0.30 -10.24
N ARG A 8 -1.29 1.45 -10.54
CA ARG A 8 -0.28 1.57 -11.58
C ARG A 8 0.94 2.28 -11.01
N ALA A 9 2.12 1.79 -11.35
CA ALA A 9 3.35 2.50 -11.07
C ALA A 9 3.49 3.72 -11.98
N GLU A 10 3.74 4.88 -11.38
CA GLU A 10 4.08 6.09 -12.11
C GLU A 10 5.55 6.08 -12.56
N LYS A 11 5.92 7.02 -13.44
CA LYS A 11 7.28 7.12 -13.98
C LYS A 11 8.35 7.34 -12.88
N ALA A 12 7.96 7.93 -11.76
CA ALA A 12 8.82 8.11 -10.58
C ALA A 12 8.98 6.84 -9.72
N GLY A 13 8.35 5.72 -10.09
CA GLY A 13 8.38 4.47 -9.31
C GLY A 13 7.45 4.48 -8.09
N ILE A 14 6.54 5.46 -8.01
CA ILE A 14 5.55 5.58 -6.93
C ILE A 14 4.27 4.87 -7.35
N VAL A 15 3.66 4.12 -6.43
CA VAL A 15 2.34 3.50 -6.60
C VAL A 15 1.38 4.19 -5.63
N HIS A 16 0.32 4.79 -6.16
CA HIS A 16 -0.74 5.39 -5.36
C HIS A 16 -2.03 4.59 -5.55
N ALA A 17 -2.64 4.17 -4.46
CA ALA A 17 -3.93 3.48 -4.45
C ALA A 17 -4.78 3.92 -3.27
N GLY A 18 -6.09 4.04 -3.50
CA GLY A 18 -7.06 4.30 -2.44
C GLY A 18 -7.36 3.02 -1.66
N VAL A 19 -6.84 2.91 -0.43
CA VAL A 19 -7.05 1.72 0.44
C VAL A 19 -8.37 1.75 1.23
N GLY A 20 -9.13 2.85 1.15
CA GLY A 20 -10.44 2.96 1.80
C GLY A 20 -10.90 4.40 2.00
N LYS A 21 -11.96 4.56 2.80
CA LYS A 21 -12.48 5.87 3.25
C LYS A 21 -12.30 6.02 4.75
N ALA A 22 -12.24 7.26 5.23
CA ALA A 22 -12.19 7.56 6.66
C ALA A 22 -13.39 7.02 7.46
N SER A 23 -14.50 6.74 6.79
CA SER A 23 -15.70 6.14 7.39
C SER A 23 -15.60 4.61 7.61
N PHE A 24 -14.49 3.97 7.24
CA PHE A 24 -14.30 2.53 7.42
C PHE A 24 -13.80 2.23 8.83
N SER A 25 -14.04 1.01 9.30
CA SER A 25 -13.47 0.56 10.57
C SER A 25 -11.95 0.44 10.48
N LYS A 26 -11.27 0.64 11.61
CA LYS A 26 -9.81 0.51 11.71
C LYS A 26 -9.32 -0.87 11.26
N SER A 27 -10.06 -1.93 11.57
CA SER A 27 -9.72 -3.30 11.17
C SER A 27 -9.78 -3.48 9.65
N ALA A 28 -10.83 -2.97 9.00
CA ALA A 28 -10.97 -3.06 7.56
C ALA A 28 -9.88 -2.27 6.81
N LEU A 29 -9.49 -1.09 7.33
CA LEU A 29 -8.39 -0.32 6.77
C LEU A 29 -7.05 -1.05 6.89
N ALA A 30 -6.77 -1.66 8.05
CA ALA A 30 -5.55 -2.44 8.24
C ALA A 30 -5.50 -3.65 7.30
N GLU A 31 -6.61 -4.39 7.17
CA GLU A 31 -6.71 -5.54 6.27
C GLU A 31 -6.51 -5.15 4.80
N ASN A 32 -7.11 -4.03 4.37
CA ASN A 32 -6.93 -3.52 3.00
C ASN A 32 -5.47 -3.12 2.72
N VAL A 33 -4.79 -2.49 3.69
CA VAL A 33 -3.38 -2.09 3.55
C VAL A 33 -2.49 -3.33 3.44
N ASN A 34 -2.70 -4.33 4.29
CA ASN A 34 -1.94 -5.59 4.24
C ASN A 34 -2.18 -6.33 2.92
N ALA A 35 -3.43 -6.41 2.46
CA ALA A 35 -3.78 -7.01 1.17
C ALA A 35 -3.10 -6.28 -0.01
N PHE A 36 -3.06 -4.95 0.04
CA PHE A 36 -2.42 -4.13 -0.97
C PHE A 36 -0.90 -4.32 -1.01
N LEU A 37 -0.24 -4.35 0.15
CA LEU A 37 1.21 -4.62 0.25
C LEU A 37 1.55 -6.02 -0.25
N GLY A 38 0.76 -7.03 0.12
CA GLY A 38 0.92 -8.39 -0.39
C GLY A 38 0.77 -8.48 -1.92
N ALA A 39 -0.17 -7.73 -2.51
CA ALA A 39 -0.34 -7.63 -3.94
C ALA A 39 0.86 -6.95 -4.63
N ILE A 40 1.41 -5.88 -4.04
CA ILE A 40 2.62 -5.22 -4.55
C ILE A 40 3.81 -6.18 -4.52
N MET A 41 4.04 -6.89 -3.42
CA MET A 41 5.14 -7.86 -3.34
C MET A 41 5.01 -8.99 -4.36
N LYS A 42 3.79 -9.48 -4.63
CA LYS A 42 3.54 -10.46 -5.70
C LYS A 42 3.77 -9.88 -7.10
N ALA A 43 3.51 -8.59 -7.28
CA ALA A 43 3.79 -7.88 -8.52
C ALA A 43 5.29 -7.54 -8.71
N LYS A 44 6.17 -7.93 -7.76
CA LYS A 44 7.61 -7.73 -7.90
C LYS A 44 8.13 -8.47 -9.14
N PRO A 45 8.72 -7.76 -10.12
CA PRO A 45 9.33 -8.41 -11.26
C PRO A 45 10.57 -9.21 -10.80
N THR A 46 10.76 -10.40 -11.37
CA THR A 46 11.86 -11.33 -11.04
C THR A 46 13.26 -10.74 -11.21
N GLY A 47 13.40 -9.67 -12.00
CA GLY A 47 14.65 -8.92 -12.17
C GLY A 47 14.96 -7.87 -11.10
N ALA A 48 14.02 -7.54 -10.21
CA ALA A 48 14.21 -6.51 -9.18
C ALA A 48 15.06 -7.04 -8.01
N LYS A 49 16.32 -6.61 -7.96
CA LYS A 49 17.26 -6.93 -6.88
C LYS A 49 17.12 -5.91 -5.73
N GLY A 50 17.25 -6.38 -4.48
CA GLY A 50 17.18 -5.53 -3.28
C GLY A 50 15.77 -5.28 -2.74
N THR A 51 15.65 -4.26 -1.89
CA THR A 51 14.40 -3.85 -1.22
C THR A 51 13.43 -3.27 -2.24
N TYR A 52 12.33 -3.98 -2.49
CA TYR A 52 11.35 -3.60 -3.52
C TYR A 52 10.46 -2.42 -3.10
N VAL A 53 10.12 -2.33 -1.81
CA VAL A 53 9.32 -1.25 -1.23
C VAL A 53 10.20 -0.45 -0.29
N GLN A 54 10.53 0.80 -0.64
CA GLN A 54 11.43 1.64 0.17
C GLN A 54 10.73 2.33 1.33
N SER A 55 9.50 2.80 1.13
CA SER A 55 8.73 3.49 2.15
C SER A 55 7.24 3.43 1.83
N VAL A 56 6.41 3.34 2.87
CA VAL A 56 4.95 3.43 2.76
C VAL A 56 4.50 4.65 3.55
N THR A 57 3.64 5.47 2.94
CA THR A 57 3.05 6.64 3.60
C THR A 57 1.55 6.57 3.42
N LEU A 58 0.80 6.61 4.52
CA LEU A 58 -0.66 6.77 4.48
C LEU A 58 -1.00 8.23 4.73
N SER A 59 -1.81 8.79 3.85
CA SER A 59 -2.35 10.13 3.98
C SER A 59 -3.84 10.11 3.72
N SER A 60 -4.58 10.97 4.42
CA SER A 60 -5.92 11.34 3.98
C SER A 60 -5.84 12.42 2.89
N THR A 61 -6.92 12.63 2.14
CA THR A 61 -6.96 13.59 1.03
C THR A 61 -6.56 15.01 1.42
N MET A 62 -6.80 15.40 2.68
CA MET A 62 -6.55 16.76 3.19
C MET A 62 -5.72 16.76 4.49
N GLY A 63 -5.12 15.64 4.87
CA GLY A 63 -4.38 15.50 6.13
C GLY A 63 -2.89 15.30 5.92
N PRO A 64 -2.10 15.40 7.02
CA PRO A 64 -0.69 15.08 6.98
C PRO A 64 -0.47 13.59 6.71
N GLY A 65 0.58 13.28 5.94
CA GLY A 65 1.00 11.91 5.68
C GLY A 65 1.76 11.32 6.86
N VAL A 66 1.41 10.10 7.26
CA VAL A 66 2.08 9.32 8.29
C VAL A 66 2.90 8.23 7.59
N LYS A 67 4.22 8.23 7.83
CA LYS A 67 5.10 7.16 7.36
C LYS A 67 4.88 5.91 8.20
N ILE A 68 4.84 4.77 7.54
CA ILE A 68 4.64 3.46 8.16
C ILE A 68 5.86 2.62 7.83
N ASP A 69 6.32 1.88 8.82
CA ASP A 69 7.43 0.96 8.60
C ASP A 69 6.97 -0.25 7.78
N VAL A 70 7.73 -0.53 6.73
CA VAL A 70 7.42 -1.58 5.76
C VAL A 70 7.83 -2.94 6.29
N SER A 71 8.80 -2.99 7.21
CA SER A 71 9.30 -4.22 7.80
C SER A 71 8.26 -4.92 8.68
N GLU A 72 7.43 -4.18 9.41
CA GLU A 72 6.34 -4.75 10.21
C GLU A 72 5.14 -5.20 9.37
N ALA A 73 4.84 -4.48 8.28
CA ALA A 73 3.68 -4.75 7.44
C ALA A 73 3.87 -5.93 6.47
N THR A 74 5.07 -6.50 6.40
CA THR A 74 5.40 -7.66 5.56
C THR A 74 5.70 -8.94 6.37
N SER A 75 5.74 -8.86 7.70
CA SER A 75 6.09 -9.96 8.60
C SER A 75 4.90 -10.60 9.35
N SER A 76 3.66 -10.25 9.01
CA SER A 76 2.44 -10.76 9.67
C SER A 76 1.54 -11.54 8.72
#